data_AF-A0A952LE05-F1
#
_entry.id   AF-A0A952LE05-F1
#
_cell.length_a   1.000
_cell.length_b   1.000
_cell.length_c   1.000
_cell.angle_alpha   90.00
_cell.angle_beta   90.00
_cell.angle_gamma   90.00
#
_symmetry.space_group_name_H-M   'P 1'
#
loop_
_entity.id
_entity.type
_entity.pdbx_description
1 polymer ?
#
loop_
_entity_poly.entity_id
_entity_poly.type
_entity_poly.pdbx_seq_one_letter_code
_entity_poly.pdbx_strand_id
1 'polypeptide(L)'
;LDRLKSNDGVYVLNPFTKKLKMFLSGVPNCEICGPEFSDDYKIFFCAIQHPGEGDLNATKWPYLNDNCPIPRPAVIQVKRKDGLEVYL
;
A
#
# COMPACT_ATOMS: atom_id res chain seq x y z
N LEU A 1 -12.65 15.69 12.92
CA LEU A 1 -11.33 15.01 12.93
C LEU A 1 -10.73 15.24 11.55
N ASP A 2 -9.79 16.17 11.45
CA ASP A 2 -9.07 16.41 10.20
C ASP A 2 -8.24 15.15 9.89
N ARG A 3 -8.73 14.33 8.95
CA ARG A 3 -7.94 13.24 8.39
C ARG A 3 -6.70 13.86 7.75
N LEU A 4 -5.55 13.21 7.89
CA LEU A 4 -4.33 13.60 7.17
C LEU A 4 -4.65 13.70 5.68
N LYS A 5 -4.21 14.77 4.99
CA LYS A 5 -4.46 14.99 3.55
C LYS A 5 -3.65 14.05 2.64
N SER A 6 -3.31 12.86 3.13
CA SER A 6 -2.44 11.89 2.47
C SER A 6 -3.11 10.52 2.50
N ASN A 7 -2.84 9.71 1.49
CA ASN A 7 -3.29 8.32 1.49
C ASN A 7 -2.63 7.58 2.67
N ASP A 8 -3.29 6.52 3.13
CA ASP A 8 -2.70 5.60 4.09
C ASP A 8 -1.42 4.95 3.52
N GLY A 9 -0.58 4.35 4.36
CA GLY A 9 0.71 3.87 3.91
C GLY A 9 1.46 2.98 4.88
N VAL A 10 2.52 2.36 4.36
CA VAL A 10 3.47 1.59 5.16
C VAL A 10 4.68 2.46 5.43
N TYR A 11 5.05 2.55 6.70
CA TYR A 11 6.20 3.31 7.16
C TYR A 11 7.22 2.38 7.82
N VAL A 12 8.49 2.63 7.57
CA VAL A 12 9.61 1.93 8.19
C VAL A 12 10.26 2.87 9.18
N LEU A 13 10.26 2.46 10.45
CA LEU A 13 10.96 3.14 11.52
C LEU A 13 12.25 2.40 11.82
N ASN A 14 13.39 3.09 11.75
CA ASN A 14 14.63 2.60 12.31
C ASN A 14 14.66 2.98 13.82
N PRO A 15 14.59 2.01 14.76
CA PRO A 15 14.45 2.32 16.18
C PRO A 15 15.71 2.95 16.80
N PHE A 16 16.89 2.68 16.22
CA PHE A 16 18.17 3.21 16.72
C PHE A 16 18.41 4.64 16.29
N THR A 17 18.16 4.96 15.02
CA THR A 17 18.37 6.30 14.45
C THR A 17 17.13 7.20 14.53
N LYS A 18 15.97 6.63 14.91
CA LYS A 18 14.65 7.28 14.93
C LYS A 18 14.22 7.85 13.57
N LYS A 19 14.83 7.38 12.48
CA LYS A 19 14.44 7.77 11.12
C LYS A 19 13.19 7.01 10.71
N LEU A 20 12.13 7.76 10.41
CA LEU A 20 10.89 7.25 9.82
C LEU A 20 10.91 7.55 8.31
N LYS A 21 10.63 6.55 7.49
CA LYS A 21 10.49 6.70 6.04
C LYS A 21 9.22 6.04 5.56
N MET A 22 8.51 6.67 4.63
CA MET A 22 7.40 6.03 3.93
C MET A 22 7.96 5.05 2.91
N PHE A 23 7.53 3.79 3.00
CA PHE A 23 7.91 2.70 2.09
C PHE A 23 6.89 2.54 0.97
N LEU A 24 5.61 2.62 1.31
CA LEU A 24 4.50 2.48 0.37
C LEU A 24 3.41 3.48 0.72
N SER A 25 2.83 4.13 -0.28
CA SER A 25 1.59 4.89 -0.17
C SER A 25 0.48 4.10 -0.86
N GLY A 26 -0.68 4.01 -0.21
CA GLY A 26 -1.87 3.40 -0.77
C GLY A 26 -2.52 4.25 -1.85
N VAL A 27 -3.72 3.85 -2.23
CA VAL A 27 -4.56 4.59 -3.19
C VAL A 27 -5.55 5.49 -2.47
N PRO A 28 -6.17 6.47 -3.16
CA PRO A 28 -7.14 7.34 -2.51
C PRO A 28 -8.24 6.58 -1.76
N ASN A 29 -8.51 7.04 -0.54
CA ASN A 29 -9.54 6.54 0.37
C ASN A 29 -9.45 5.02 0.64
N CYS A 30 -8.27 4.40 0.56
CA CYS A 30 -8.06 3.04 1.05
C CYS A 30 -7.52 3.02 2.48
N GLU A 31 -7.52 1.83 3.08
CA GLU A 31 -6.68 1.46 4.23
C GLU A 31 -5.65 0.42 3.76
N ILE A 32 -4.43 0.49 4.29
CA ILE A 32 -3.44 -0.57 4.14
C ILE A 32 -3.53 -1.52 5.34
N CYS A 33 -3.79 -2.80 5.10
CA CYS A 33 -3.91 -3.79 6.18
C CYS A 33 -3.21 -5.11 5.85
N GLY A 34 -2.96 -5.92 6.89
CA GLY A 34 -2.36 -7.26 6.78
C GLY A 34 -0.96 -7.30 6.15
N PRO A 35 0.04 -6.57 6.69
CA PRO A 35 1.42 -6.69 6.23
C PRO A 35 1.99 -8.08 6.55
N GLU A 36 2.63 -8.72 5.58
CA GLU A 36 3.27 -10.04 5.71
C GLU A 36 4.50 -10.13 4.80
N PHE A 37 5.50 -10.95 5.14
CA PHE A 37 6.64 -11.22 4.26
C PHE A 37 6.60 -12.65 3.71
N SER A 38 7.18 -12.87 2.53
CA SER A 38 7.55 -14.23 2.13
C SER A 38 8.66 -14.77 3.05
N ASP A 39 8.76 -16.09 3.18
CA ASP A 39 9.78 -16.75 4.02
C ASP A 39 11.23 -16.37 3.64
N ASP A 40 11.46 -16.01 2.38
CA ASP A 40 12.76 -15.55 1.86
C ASP A 40 12.93 -14.02 1.91
N TYR A 41 11.98 -13.29 2.48
CA TYR A 41 11.92 -11.83 2.61
C TYR A 41 12.03 -11.03 1.30
N LYS A 42 11.89 -11.68 0.13
CA LYS A 42 11.94 -11.00 -1.18
C LYS A 42 10.62 -10.38 -1.59
N ILE A 43 9.54 -10.71 -0.89
CA ILE A 43 8.19 -10.21 -1.16
C ILE A 43 7.61 -9.65 0.13
N PHE A 44 7.15 -8.41 0.07
CA PHE A 44 6.26 -7.83 1.07
C PHE A 44 4.82 -7.86 0.54
N PHE A 45 3.90 -8.43 1.30
CA PHE A 45 2.48 -8.47 0.99
C PHE A 45 1.72 -7.47 1.86
N CYS A 46 0.71 -6.83 1.30
CA CYS A 46 -0.32 -6.13 2.07
C CYS A 46 -1.62 -6.07 1.26
N ALA A 47 -2.74 -5.79 1.94
CA ALA A 47 -4.02 -5.55 1.31
C ALA A 47 -4.25 -4.04 1.13
N ILE A 48 -4.77 -3.67 -0.05
CA ILE A 48 -5.45 -2.41 -0.29
C ILE A 48 -6.92 -2.64 0.06
N GLN A 49 -7.36 -2.20 1.25
CA GLN A 49 -8.72 -2.37 1.71
C GLN A 49 -9.59 -1.19 1.28
N HIS A 50 -10.84 -1.48 0.91
CA HIS A 50 -11.90 -0.52 0.56
C HIS A 50 -11.41 0.73 -0.22
N PRO A 51 -10.69 0.56 -1.34
CA PRO A 51 -10.26 1.72 -2.14
C PRO A 51 -11.47 2.54 -2.58
N GLY A 52 -11.37 3.87 -2.50
CA GLY A 52 -12.51 4.75 -2.82
C GLY A 52 -13.60 4.75 -1.74
N GLU A 53 -13.29 4.42 -0.47
CA GLU A 53 -14.27 4.54 0.62
C GLU A 53 -14.85 5.96 0.66
N GLY A 54 -16.18 6.06 0.66
CA GLY A 54 -16.90 7.35 0.68
C GLY A 54 -16.92 8.12 -0.65
N ASP A 55 -16.08 7.77 -1.63
CA ASP A 55 -16.11 8.33 -2.99
C ASP A 55 -15.51 7.32 -3.99
N LEU A 56 -16.38 6.59 -4.67
CA LEU A 56 -15.99 5.58 -5.66
C LEU A 56 -15.30 6.19 -6.90
N ASN A 57 -15.42 7.50 -7.13
CA ASN A 57 -14.71 8.18 -8.22
C ASN A 57 -13.30 8.63 -7.83
N ALA A 58 -12.93 8.56 -6.54
CA ALA A 58 -11.62 8.99 -6.05
C ALA A 58 -10.47 8.13 -6.61
N THR A 59 -10.75 6.90 -7.04
CA THR A 59 -9.78 5.99 -7.63
C THR A 59 -10.47 5.01 -8.57
N LYS A 60 -9.70 4.38 -9.46
CA LYS A 60 -10.14 3.22 -10.26
C LYS A 60 -9.32 1.96 -9.93
N TRP A 61 -8.58 1.96 -8.83
CA TRP A 61 -7.68 0.87 -8.49
C TRP A 61 -8.38 -0.51 -8.42
N PRO A 62 -7.76 -1.60 -8.92
CA PRO A 62 -6.47 -1.67 -9.64
C PRO A 62 -6.57 -1.42 -11.16
N TYR A 63 -7.76 -1.09 -11.63
CA TYR A 63 -8.21 -1.02 -13.01
C TYR A 63 -7.94 0.33 -13.69
N LEU A 64 -6.75 0.89 -13.50
CA LEU A 64 -6.44 2.27 -13.89
C LEU A 64 -6.63 2.57 -15.40
N ASN A 65 -6.57 1.54 -16.26
CA ASN A 65 -6.63 1.65 -17.72
C ASN A 65 -7.85 1.00 -18.35
N ASP A 66 -8.82 0.56 -17.56
CA ASP A 66 -10.05 -0.02 -18.09
C ASP A 66 -11.28 0.83 -17.71
N ASN A 67 -12.41 0.52 -18.35
CA ASN A 67 -13.67 1.21 -18.13
C ASN A 67 -14.44 0.63 -16.92
N CYS A 68 -13.81 -0.15 -16.04
CA CYS A 68 -14.43 -0.62 -14.81
C CYS A 68 -14.53 0.55 -13.82
N PRO A 69 -15.75 0.99 -13.46
CA PRO A 69 -15.92 2.19 -12.65
C PRO A 69 -15.81 1.91 -11.14
N ILE A 70 -15.66 0.65 -10.72
CA ILE A 70 -15.78 0.25 -9.32
C ILE A 70 -14.41 -0.20 -8.80
N PRO A 71 -13.80 0.54 -7.85
CA PRO A 71 -12.58 0.12 -7.18
C PRO A 71 -12.71 -1.24 -6.52
N ARG A 72 -11.62 -2.02 -6.48
CA ARG A 72 -11.62 -3.34 -5.84
C ARG A 72 -10.51 -3.51 -4.82
N PRO A 73 -10.81 -4.08 -3.63
CA PRO A 73 -9.78 -4.48 -2.71
C PRO A 73 -8.94 -5.60 -3.32
N ALA A 74 -7.65 -5.61 -3.00
CA ALA A 74 -6.71 -6.61 -3.50
C ALA A 74 -5.54 -6.79 -2.53
N VAL A 75 -4.99 -8.00 -2.49
CA VAL A 75 -3.65 -8.23 -1.93
C VAL A 75 -2.63 -7.92 -3.01
N ILE A 76 -1.62 -7.11 -2.66
CA ILE A 76 -0.50 -6.78 -3.53
C ILE A 76 0.77 -7.48 -3.06
N GLN A 77 1.70 -7.65 -4.00
CA GLN A 77 3.06 -8.09 -3.74
C GLN A 77 4.02 -6.95 -4.12
N VAL A 78 4.89 -6.57 -3.20
CA VAL A 78 5.95 -5.58 -3.42
C VAL A 78 7.27 -6.33 -3.45
N LYS A 79 8.00 -6.18 -4.55
CA LYS A 79 9.28 -6.86 -4.79
C LYS A 79 10.30 -5.87 -5.33
N ARG A 80 11.56 -6.11 -4.99
CA ARG A 80 12.68 -5.40 -5.62
C ARG A 80 12.96 -5.97 -7.01
N LYS A 81 13.36 -5.10 -7.94
CA LYS A 81 13.71 -5.50 -9.31
C LYS A 81 15.01 -6.31 -9.39
N ASP A 82 15.89 -6.16 -8.39
CA ASP A 82 17.17 -6.88 -8.29
C ASP A 82 17.06 -8.26 -7.61
N GLY A 83 15.86 -8.63 -7.11
CA GLY A 83 15.63 -9.91 -6.46
C GLY A 83 16.25 -10.05 -5.06
N LEU A 84 16.73 -8.95 -4.47
CA LEU A 84 17.20 -8.94 -3.07
C LEU A 84 16.02 -8.85 -2.09
N GLU A 85 16.33 -9.03 -0.80
CA GLU A 85 15.38 -8.89 0.31
C GLU A 85 14.83 -7.45 0.39
N VAL A 86 13.55 -7.30 0.73
CA VAL A 86 12.84 -6.01 0.68
C VAL A 86 13.39 -4.98 1.68
N TYR A 87 13.93 -5.44 2.82
CA TYR A 87 14.38 -4.57 3.90
C TYR A 87 15.84 -4.11 3.79
N LEU A 88 16.59 -4.59 2.80
CA LEU A 88 17.99 -4.17 2.51
C LEU A 88 18.05 -2.85 1.76
#